data_AF-A0A8W8N773-F1
#
_entry.id   AF-A0A8W8N773-F1
#
_cell.length_a   1.000
_cell.length_b   1.000
_cell.length_c   1.000
_cell.angle_alpha   90.00
_cell.angle_beta   90.00
_cell.angle_gamma   90.00
#
_symmetry.space_group_name_H-M   'P 1'
#
loop_
_entity.id
_entity.type
_entity.pdbx_description
1 polymer ?
#
loop_
_entity_poly.entity_id
_entity_poly.type
_entity_poly.pdbx_seq_one_letter_code
_entity_poly.pdbx_strand_id
1 'polypeptide(L)'
;MDLCITNEATLYKPLPLNKPLYASETFVNWKSHYDIERMQMKLMQRKTAVYLVPIGSFPSFVMDFKLNMSGKVCSLFEILGTFLGIFYQEMSVSWLDSVDPEKENWNITTRNHKVTGKRQYLVSDFYPQLKKWKPKNTYGILGLTWTDLYPTESLNFVLGEASKRHRSGVISFGRFEPKTFDPEKSRDIEDIDPIIMWKLLKVSSHELGHLFGLSHCDFFLCGMNGSSSVEEAMLQPLFFCPVCIRKLQYACKFDIVKRYTELRQFFTELNGAMPFDRLQQCVEWLDNCLDFLFNDK
;
A
#
# COMPACT_ATOMS: atom_id res chain seq x y z
N MET A 1 21.96 6.50 -7.48
CA MET A 1 21.01 5.38 -7.59
C MET A 1 21.59 4.15 -6.89
N ASP A 2 22.16 4.34 -5.68
CA ASP A 2 22.83 3.29 -4.87
C ASP A 2 22.70 3.56 -3.35
N LEU A 3 21.68 4.34 -2.94
CA LEU A 3 21.53 4.72 -1.53
C LEU A 3 20.87 3.63 -0.68
N CYS A 4 20.37 2.55 -1.30
CA CYS A 4 19.69 1.48 -0.58
C CYS A 4 20.63 0.35 -0.11
N ILE A 5 21.94 0.43 -0.38
CA ILE A 5 22.92 -0.64 -0.09
C ILE A 5 23.86 -0.27 1.08
N THR A 6 23.96 1.00 1.45
CA THR A 6 24.78 1.39 2.60
C THR A 6 23.94 1.37 3.89
N ASN A 7 24.41 0.66 4.92
CA ASN A 7 23.89 0.63 6.30
C ASN A 7 23.76 2.01 6.99
N GLU A 8 23.94 3.11 6.26
CA GLU A 8 23.84 4.50 6.73
C GLU A 8 22.60 5.26 6.20
N ALA A 9 21.73 4.60 5.42
CA ALA A 9 20.51 5.21 4.91
C ALA A 9 19.39 5.16 5.96
N THR A 10 19.44 6.06 6.94
CA THR A 10 18.36 6.24 7.90
C THR A 10 17.18 6.97 7.26
N LEU A 11 15.96 6.74 7.76
CA LEU A 11 14.73 7.45 7.36
C LEU A 11 14.81 8.99 7.53
N TYR A 12 15.88 9.47 8.17
CA TYR A 12 16.17 10.89 8.42
C TYR A 12 17.21 11.49 7.47
N LYS A 13 17.80 10.70 6.57
CA LYS A 13 18.70 11.24 5.54
C LYS A 13 17.86 11.78 4.38
N PRO A 14 17.83 13.11 4.13
CA PRO A 14 17.14 13.65 2.98
C PRO A 14 17.74 13.04 1.71
N LEU A 15 16.90 12.72 0.73
CA LEU A 15 17.38 12.21 -0.55
C LEU A 15 18.28 13.27 -1.19
N PRO A 16 19.49 12.90 -1.67
CA PRO A 16 20.32 13.84 -2.42
C PRO A 16 19.61 14.13 -3.73
N LEU A 17 18.95 15.28 -3.79
CA LEU A 17 18.29 15.73 -5.00
C LEU A 17 19.38 16.20 -5.99
N ASN A 18 19.41 15.61 -7.18
CA ASN A 18 20.34 16.01 -8.26
C ASN A 18 20.10 17.45 -8.77
N LYS A 19 19.04 18.11 -8.31
CA LYS A 19 18.68 19.50 -8.57
C LYS A 19 18.21 20.13 -7.25
N PRO A 20 18.47 21.43 -6.98
CA PRO A 20 17.75 22.13 -5.92
C PRO A 20 16.25 21.95 -6.17
N LEU A 21 15.44 21.93 -5.10
CA LEU A 21 13.97 21.90 -5.16
C LEU A 21 13.44 23.04 -6.05
N TYR A 22 13.45 22.86 -7.37
CA TYR A 22 12.48 23.46 -8.25
C TYR A 22 11.20 22.67 -7.99
N ALA A 23 10.57 23.01 -6.88
CA ALA A 23 9.24 22.57 -6.57
C ALA A 23 8.35 23.03 -7.72
N SER A 24 7.82 22.09 -8.49
CA SER A 24 6.63 22.34 -9.30
C SER A 24 5.45 22.79 -8.40
N GLU A 25 5.52 22.51 -7.10
CA GLU A 25 4.68 23.12 -6.08
C GLU A 25 5.35 24.34 -5.44
N THR A 26 5.01 25.54 -5.92
CA THR A 26 5.26 26.76 -5.14
C THR A 26 4.58 26.66 -3.77
N PHE A 27 5.05 27.40 -2.76
CA PHE A 27 4.36 27.49 -1.46
C PHE A 27 2.87 27.84 -1.62
N VAL A 28 2.52 28.62 -2.65
CA VAL A 28 1.14 28.96 -3.00
C VAL A 28 0.38 27.75 -3.56
N ASN A 29 0.99 26.95 -4.43
CA ASN A 29 0.40 25.70 -4.93
C ASN A 29 0.24 24.67 -3.81
N TRP A 30 1.27 24.50 -2.97
CA TRP A 30 1.23 23.66 -1.78
C TRP A 30 0.15 24.14 -0.82
N LYS A 31 0.07 25.44 -0.51
CA LYS A 31 -0.94 26.00 0.39
C LYS A 31 -2.35 25.88 -0.18
N SER A 32 -2.53 26.04 -1.48
CA SER A 32 -3.83 25.89 -2.14
C SER A 32 -4.29 24.43 -2.17
N HIS A 33 -3.40 23.49 -2.50
CA HIS A 33 -3.65 22.06 -2.35
C HIS A 33 -3.94 21.71 -0.89
N TYR A 34 -3.11 22.18 0.03
CA TYR A 34 -3.22 21.94 1.46
C TYR A 34 -4.51 22.52 2.05
N ASP A 35 -4.99 23.69 1.61
CA ASP A 35 -6.23 24.29 2.11
C ASP A 35 -7.47 23.54 1.57
N ILE A 36 -7.45 23.08 0.31
CA ILE A 36 -8.48 22.20 -0.27
C ILE A 36 -8.48 20.84 0.43
N GLU A 37 -7.30 20.26 0.61
CA GLU A 37 -7.12 19.02 1.36
C GLU A 37 -7.57 19.22 2.80
N ARG A 38 -7.21 20.31 3.48
CA ARG A 38 -7.63 20.60 4.86
C ARG A 38 -9.14 20.68 4.99
N MET A 39 -9.83 21.25 4.00
CA MET A 39 -11.30 21.27 3.95
C MET A 39 -11.86 19.85 3.77
N GLN A 40 -11.30 19.05 2.86
CA GLN A 40 -11.67 17.65 2.71
C GLN A 40 -11.37 16.85 3.98
N MET A 41 -10.22 17.03 4.61
CA MET A 41 -9.79 16.37 5.84
C MET A 41 -10.73 16.68 7.00
N LYS A 42 -11.22 17.92 7.13
CA LYS A 42 -12.27 18.26 8.10
C LYS A 42 -13.58 17.50 7.84
N LEU A 43 -14.00 17.38 6.58
CA LEU A 43 -15.18 16.58 6.20
C LEU A 43 -14.96 15.07 6.44
N MET A 44 -13.71 14.62 6.43
CA MET A 44 -13.32 13.22 6.59
C MET A 44 -13.15 12.81 8.06
N GLN A 45 -12.97 13.74 9.00
CA GLN A 45 -12.89 13.45 10.44
C GLN A 45 -14.13 12.72 11.00
N ARG A 46 -15.28 12.79 10.31
CA ARG A 46 -16.51 12.09 10.68
C ARG A 46 -16.57 10.65 10.16
N LYS A 47 -15.60 10.23 9.35
CA LYS A 47 -15.58 8.92 8.68
C LYS A 47 -14.47 8.07 9.28
N THR A 48 -14.84 6.90 9.78
CA THR A 48 -13.94 6.07 10.59
C THR A 48 -13.64 4.72 9.98
N ALA A 49 -14.17 4.41 8.79
CA ALA A 49 -14.06 3.08 8.20
C ALA A 49 -13.40 3.08 6.82
N VAL A 50 -12.48 2.14 6.61
CA VAL A 50 -11.92 1.76 5.30
C VAL A 50 -12.45 0.37 4.95
N TYR A 51 -12.90 0.19 3.72
CA TYR A 51 -13.34 -1.12 3.24
C TYR A 51 -12.31 -1.74 2.31
N LEU A 52 -12.11 -3.04 2.45
CA LEU A 52 -11.35 -3.85 1.51
C LEU A 52 -12.34 -4.73 0.74
N VAL A 53 -12.12 -4.94 -0.54
CA VAL A 53 -12.99 -5.80 -1.35
C VAL A 53 -12.15 -6.71 -2.26
N PRO A 54 -12.33 -8.04 -2.18
CA PRO A 54 -11.74 -8.93 -3.17
C PRO A 54 -12.46 -8.76 -4.52
N ILE A 55 -11.71 -8.65 -5.60
CA ILE A 55 -12.20 -8.42 -6.95
C ILE A 55 -11.79 -9.59 -7.84
N GLY A 56 -12.79 -10.32 -8.32
CA GLY A 56 -12.64 -11.52 -9.13
C GLY A 56 -12.27 -12.74 -8.30
N SER A 57 -11.75 -13.74 -8.99
CA SER A 57 -11.27 -14.98 -8.38
C SER A 57 -9.81 -14.88 -7.95
N PHE A 58 -9.49 -15.60 -6.89
CA PHE A 58 -8.13 -15.82 -6.43
C PHE A 58 -7.78 -17.29 -6.58
N PRO A 59 -6.50 -17.63 -6.84
CA PRO A 59 -6.05 -19.02 -6.83
C PRO A 59 -6.33 -19.70 -5.48
N SER A 60 -6.51 -21.03 -5.50
CA SER A 60 -6.78 -21.81 -4.30
C SER A 60 -5.72 -21.61 -3.22
N PHE A 61 -4.42 -21.59 -3.59
CA PHE A 61 -3.33 -21.37 -2.63
C PHE A 61 -3.42 -20.01 -1.90
N VAL A 62 -4.08 -18.99 -2.49
CA VAL A 62 -4.31 -17.69 -1.83
C VAL A 62 -5.48 -17.79 -0.85
N MET A 63 -6.57 -18.46 -1.26
CA MET A 63 -7.79 -18.62 -0.46
C MET A 63 -7.57 -19.57 0.72
N ASP A 64 -6.79 -20.62 0.49
CA ASP A 64 -6.47 -21.68 1.44
C ASP A 64 -5.24 -21.34 2.29
N PHE A 65 -4.57 -20.22 2.02
CA PHE A 65 -3.41 -19.78 2.79
C PHE A 65 -3.76 -19.64 4.27
N LYS A 66 -2.95 -20.27 5.12
CA LYS A 66 -3.02 -20.20 6.58
C LYS A 66 -1.62 -20.01 7.15
N LEU A 67 -1.49 -19.02 8.04
CA LEU A 67 -0.26 -18.77 8.79
C LEU A 67 -0.57 -18.73 10.27
N ASN A 68 0.20 -19.46 11.09
CA ASN A 68 0.06 -19.43 12.54
C ASN A 68 0.92 -18.30 13.12
N MET A 69 0.29 -17.23 13.58
CA MET A 69 0.93 -16.11 14.26
C MET A 69 0.59 -16.18 15.74
N SER A 70 1.59 -16.51 16.58
CA SER A 70 1.45 -16.58 18.04
C SER A 70 0.28 -17.44 18.55
N GLY A 71 0.05 -18.59 17.91
CA GLY A 71 -1.02 -19.54 18.28
C GLY A 71 -2.37 -19.24 17.64
N LYS A 72 -2.50 -18.14 16.87
CA LYS A 72 -3.68 -17.82 16.07
C LYS A 72 -3.42 -18.14 14.60
N VAL A 73 -4.25 -19.01 14.04
CA VAL A 73 -4.23 -19.28 12.59
C VAL A 73 -4.97 -18.18 11.85
N CYS A 74 -4.27 -17.47 10.96
CA CYS A 74 -4.78 -16.35 10.19
C CYS A 74 -4.71 -16.64 8.69
N SER A 75 -5.73 -16.23 7.94
CA SER A 75 -5.71 -16.15 6.48
C SER A 75 -4.95 -14.91 5.98
N LEU A 76 -4.59 -14.89 4.69
CA LEU A 76 -3.91 -13.76 4.07
C LEU A 76 -4.70 -12.44 4.24
N PHE A 77 -6.02 -12.50 4.04
CA PHE A 77 -6.91 -11.35 4.16
C PHE A 77 -7.03 -10.84 5.61
N GLU A 78 -7.00 -11.73 6.60
CA GLU A 78 -7.00 -11.36 8.02
C GLU A 78 -5.69 -10.70 8.44
N ILE A 79 -4.55 -11.22 7.95
CA ILE A 79 -3.22 -10.63 8.19
C ILE A 79 -3.18 -9.21 7.63
N LEU A 80 -3.61 -9.02 6.38
CA LEU A 80 -3.64 -7.70 5.75
C LEU A 80 -4.60 -6.74 6.46
N GLY A 81 -5.82 -7.20 6.80
CA GLY A 81 -6.80 -6.38 7.50
C GLY A 81 -6.28 -5.91 8.86
N THR A 82 -5.63 -6.81 9.61
CA THR A 82 -4.99 -6.50 10.89
C THR A 82 -3.86 -5.49 10.70
N PHE A 83 -2.96 -5.73 9.74
CA PHE A 83 -1.86 -4.82 9.42
C PHE A 83 -2.37 -3.41 9.09
N LEU A 84 -3.32 -3.28 8.16
CA LEU A 84 -3.84 -1.97 7.76
C LEU A 84 -4.59 -1.28 8.91
N GLY A 85 -5.31 -2.05 9.74
CA GLY A 85 -5.97 -1.53 10.93
C GLY A 85 -4.98 -0.91 11.91
N ILE A 86 -3.86 -1.59 12.17
CA ILE A 86 -2.79 -1.07 13.03
C ILE A 86 -2.04 0.09 12.33
N PHE A 87 -1.72 -0.05 11.05
CA PHE A 87 -0.92 0.92 10.30
C PHE A 87 -1.62 2.26 10.18
N TYR A 88 -2.94 2.27 10.03
CA TYR A 88 -3.72 3.51 9.92
C TYR A 88 -4.31 3.99 11.24
N GLN A 89 -4.55 3.07 12.19
CA GLN A 89 -5.05 3.23 13.57
C GLN A 89 -6.26 4.17 13.73
N GLU A 90 -7.16 3.88 14.69
CA GLU A 90 -8.44 4.60 14.83
C GLU A 90 -9.37 4.51 13.60
N MET A 91 -8.99 3.70 12.60
CA MET A 91 -9.75 3.42 11.39
C MET A 91 -10.15 1.95 11.41
N SER A 92 -11.46 1.68 11.39
CA SER A 92 -11.95 0.32 11.27
C SER A 92 -11.71 -0.18 9.83
N VAL A 93 -10.97 -1.27 9.70
CA VAL A 93 -10.76 -1.94 8.41
C VAL A 93 -11.71 -3.14 8.34
N SER A 94 -12.51 -3.22 7.29
CA SER A 94 -13.50 -4.30 7.14
C SER A 94 -13.55 -4.81 5.71
N TRP A 95 -13.68 -6.13 5.59
CA TRP A 95 -13.85 -6.80 4.30
C TRP A 95 -15.31 -6.74 3.85
N LEU A 96 -15.52 -6.44 2.58
CA LEU A 96 -16.76 -6.67 1.86
C LEU A 96 -16.72 -8.03 1.16
N ASP A 97 -17.88 -8.53 0.79
CA ASP A 97 -17.99 -9.73 -0.04
C ASP A 97 -17.25 -9.55 -1.37
N SER A 98 -16.69 -10.66 -1.86
CA SER A 98 -16.01 -10.67 -3.15
C SER A 98 -16.95 -10.21 -4.26
N VAL A 99 -16.44 -9.37 -5.15
CA VAL A 99 -17.18 -8.84 -6.29
C VAL A 99 -16.59 -9.35 -7.60
N ASP A 100 -17.44 -9.81 -8.49
CA ASP A 100 -17.06 -10.20 -9.85
C ASP A 100 -17.46 -9.08 -10.82
N PRO A 101 -16.49 -8.33 -11.38
CA PRO A 101 -16.79 -7.19 -12.24
C PRO A 101 -17.63 -7.55 -13.48
N GLU A 102 -17.54 -8.78 -13.97
CA GLU A 102 -18.31 -9.23 -15.13
C GLU A 102 -19.77 -9.49 -14.74
N LYS A 103 -20.01 -10.16 -13.61
CA LYS A 103 -21.38 -10.41 -13.12
C LYS A 103 -22.10 -9.12 -12.74
N GLU A 104 -21.38 -8.15 -12.21
CA GLU A 104 -21.92 -6.83 -11.85
C GLU A 104 -22.02 -5.87 -13.04
N ASN A 105 -21.63 -6.28 -14.25
CA ASN A 105 -21.64 -5.46 -15.47
C ASN A 105 -20.88 -4.13 -15.31
N TRP A 106 -19.71 -4.17 -14.66
CA TRP A 106 -18.90 -2.96 -14.41
C TRP A 106 -18.24 -2.39 -15.67
N ASN A 107 -18.28 -3.14 -16.79
CA ASN A 107 -17.69 -2.76 -18.08
C ASN A 107 -16.22 -2.36 -17.95
N ILE A 108 -15.43 -3.16 -17.23
CA ILE A 108 -14.00 -2.93 -17.05
C ILE A 108 -13.27 -3.26 -18.35
N THR A 109 -12.51 -2.31 -18.88
CA THR A 109 -11.68 -2.50 -20.08
C THR A 109 -10.59 -3.53 -19.78
N THR A 110 -10.40 -4.48 -20.70
CA THR A 110 -9.41 -5.54 -20.53
C THR A 110 -8.54 -5.69 -21.76
N ARG A 111 -7.29 -6.10 -21.56
CA ARG A 111 -6.37 -6.49 -22.64
C ARG A 111 -5.58 -7.72 -22.24
N ASN A 112 -4.98 -8.39 -23.22
CA ASN A 112 -3.97 -9.43 -22.96
C ASN A 112 -2.58 -8.83 -23.17
N HIS A 113 -1.70 -9.01 -22.18
CA HIS A 113 -0.33 -8.54 -22.28
C HIS A 113 0.40 -9.27 -23.41
N LYS A 114 1.08 -8.52 -24.29
CA LYS A 114 1.64 -9.06 -25.56
C LYS A 114 2.66 -10.16 -25.37
N VAL A 115 3.42 -10.11 -24.27
CA VAL A 115 4.53 -11.04 -24.00
C VAL A 115 4.08 -12.23 -23.16
N THR A 116 3.30 -11.96 -22.10
CA THR A 116 2.90 -12.99 -21.12
C THR A 116 1.58 -13.68 -21.48
N GLY A 117 0.80 -13.09 -22.41
CA GLY A 117 -0.55 -13.55 -22.77
C GLY A 117 -1.58 -13.41 -21.65
N LYS A 118 -1.19 -12.89 -20.48
CA LYS A 118 -2.07 -12.79 -19.31
C LYS A 118 -3.04 -11.62 -19.46
N ARG A 119 -4.25 -11.82 -18.96
CA ARG A 119 -5.30 -10.80 -18.94
C ARG A 119 -4.94 -9.69 -17.95
N GLN A 120 -5.19 -8.45 -18.33
CA GLN A 120 -4.99 -7.26 -17.51
C GLN A 120 -6.25 -6.39 -17.53
N TYR A 121 -6.56 -5.73 -16.41
CA TYR A 121 -7.62 -4.75 -16.28
C TYR A 121 -7.09 -3.31 -16.32
N LEU A 122 -7.84 -2.41 -16.97
CA LEU A 122 -7.58 -0.99 -16.88
C LEU A 122 -7.96 -0.51 -15.47
N VAL A 123 -6.97 -0.07 -14.70
CA VAL A 123 -7.17 0.25 -13.28
C VAL A 123 -8.16 1.41 -13.05
N SER A 124 -8.18 2.37 -13.98
CA SER A 124 -8.99 3.59 -13.86
C SER A 124 -10.50 3.34 -13.96
N ASP A 125 -10.92 2.26 -14.60
CA ASP A 125 -12.33 1.87 -14.73
C ASP A 125 -12.93 1.43 -13.38
N PHE A 126 -12.11 0.94 -12.44
CA PHE A 126 -12.59 0.49 -11.14
C PHE A 126 -13.01 1.64 -10.22
N TYR A 127 -12.42 2.82 -10.33
CA TYR A 127 -12.67 3.91 -9.38
C TYR A 127 -14.14 4.35 -9.28
N PRO A 128 -14.82 4.67 -10.40
CA PRO A 128 -16.23 5.05 -10.32
C PRO A 128 -17.11 3.90 -9.81
N GLN A 129 -16.77 2.64 -10.12
CA GLN A 129 -17.56 1.48 -9.70
C GLN A 129 -17.41 1.22 -8.21
N LEU A 130 -16.18 1.18 -7.70
CA LEU A 130 -15.91 1.02 -6.27
C LEU A 130 -16.46 2.17 -5.43
N LYS A 131 -16.45 3.39 -5.96
CA LYS A 131 -17.12 4.54 -5.30
C LYS A 131 -18.62 4.31 -5.13
N LYS A 132 -19.30 3.67 -6.08
CA LYS A 132 -20.73 3.32 -6.00
C LYS A 132 -20.96 2.11 -5.10
N TRP A 133 -20.05 1.14 -5.13
CA TRP A 133 -20.16 -0.12 -4.39
C TRP A 133 -19.99 0.05 -2.88
N LYS A 134 -19.09 0.93 -2.46
CA LYS A 134 -18.74 1.06 -1.05
C LYS A 134 -19.90 1.57 -0.19
N PRO A 135 -19.99 1.14 1.08
CA PRO A 135 -20.98 1.67 2.02
C PRO A 135 -20.92 3.19 2.15
N LYS A 136 -22.07 3.80 2.47
CA LYS A 136 -22.14 5.23 2.79
C LYS A 136 -21.28 5.53 4.03
N ASN A 137 -20.78 6.76 4.15
CA ASN A 137 -19.94 7.22 5.26
C ASN A 137 -18.56 6.54 5.45
N THR A 138 -18.08 5.78 4.46
CA THR A 138 -16.68 5.30 4.46
C THR A 138 -15.66 6.37 4.06
N TYR A 139 -14.47 6.28 4.64
CA TYR A 139 -13.28 7.02 4.24
C TYR A 139 -12.88 6.66 2.80
N GLY A 140 -12.65 5.38 2.53
CA GLY A 140 -12.16 4.87 1.26
C GLY A 140 -12.42 3.37 1.09
N ILE A 141 -12.27 2.89 -0.14
CA ILE A 141 -12.34 1.46 -0.46
C ILE A 141 -11.09 1.05 -1.23
N LEU A 142 -10.50 -0.09 -0.90
CA LEU A 142 -9.37 -0.66 -1.62
C LEU A 142 -9.78 -2.02 -2.19
N GLY A 143 -9.80 -2.13 -3.50
CA GLY A 143 -9.98 -3.38 -4.21
C GLY A 143 -8.69 -4.19 -4.22
N LEU A 144 -8.79 -5.49 -4.02
CA LEU A 144 -7.70 -6.43 -4.19
C LEU A 144 -8.04 -7.35 -5.34
N THR A 145 -7.11 -7.56 -6.27
CA THR A 145 -7.31 -8.53 -7.34
C THR A 145 -6.05 -9.36 -7.56
N TRP A 146 -6.23 -10.59 -8.03
CA TRP A 146 -5.14 -11.41 -8.54
C TRP A 146 -4.81 -11.13 -10.00
N THR A 147 -5.73 -10.48 -10.73
CA THR A 147 -5.52 -10.13 -12.15
C THR A 147 -4.63 -8.90 -12.26
N ASP A 148 -3.77 -8.88 -13.28
CA ASP A 148 -2.84 -7.78 -13.50
C ASP A 148 -3.58 -6.46 -13.79
N LEU A 149 -3.01 -5.35 -13.37
CA LEU A 149 -3.54 -4.01 -13.64
C LEU A 149 -2.63 -3.28 -14.62
N TYR A 150 -3.21 -2.43 -15.46
CA TYR A 150 -2.45 -1.47 -16.27
C TYR A 150 -3.04 -0.06 -16.16
N PRO A 151 -2.20 1.00 -16.14
CA PRO A 151 -2.68 2.37 -15.91
C PRO A 151 -3.15 3.06 -17.20
N THR A 152 -2.45 2.83 -18.31
CA THR A 152 -2.76 3.41 -19.63
C THR A 152 -2.30 2.49 -20.75
N GLU A 153 -2.79 2.69 -21.97
CA GLU A 153 -2.44 1.86 -23.13
C GLU A 153 -0.92 1.81 -23.42
N SER A 154 -0.19 2.88 -23.08
CA SER A 154 1.27 2.97 -23.30
C SER A 154 2.11 2.33 -22.20
N LEU A 155 1.53 1.98 -21.05
CA LEU A 155 2.24 1.44 -19.90
C LEU A 155 1.88 -0.03 -19.66
N ASN A 156 2.86 -0.84 -19.29
CA ASN A 156 2.71 -2.29 -19.27
C ASN A 156 1.94 -2.81 -18.04
N PHE A 157 2.15 -2.22 -16.87
CA PHE A 157 1.64 -2.76 -15.62
C PHE A 157 1.69 -1.72 -14.48
N VAL A 158 0.83 -1.88 -13.47
CA VAL A 158 0.90 -1.17 -12.18
C VAL A 158 0.50 -2.11 -11.03
N LEU A 159 1.16 -1.98 -9.88
CA LEU A 159 0.86 -2.77 -8.67
C LEU A 159 -0.43 -2.34 -7.99
N GLY A 160 -0.80 -1.09 -8.17
CA GLY A 160 -2.02 -0.52 -7.66
C GLY A 160 -2.09 0.93 -8.05
N GLU A 161 -3.29 1.47 -8.07
CA GLU A 161 -3.48 2.90 -8.27
C GLU A 161 -4.76 3.32 -7.54
N ALA A 162 -4.68 4.46 -6.88
CA ALA A 162 -5.74 5.01 -6.07
C ALA A 162 -6.19 6.39 -6.56
N SER A 163 -7.50 6.57 -6.67
CA SER A 163 -8.10 7.86 -7.01
C SER A 163 -8.55 8.60 -5.76
N LYS A 164 -7.83 9.67 -5.40
CA LYS A 164 -8.23 10.61 -4.33
C LYS A 164 -9.67 11.12 -4.53
N ARG A 165 -10.02 11.48 -5.78
CA ARG A 165 -11.35 12.01 -6.15
C ARG A 165 -12.47 11.02 -5.90
N HIS A 166 -12.26 9.74 -6.22
CA HIS A 166 -13.28 8.70 -6.05
C HIS A 166 -13.25 8.09 -4.64
N ARG A 167 -12.12 8.25 -3.93
CA ARG A 167 -11.82 7.60 -2.65
C ARG A 167 -11.95 6.09 -2.78
N SER A 168 -11.29 5.58 -3.81
CA SER A 168 -11.23 4.18 -4.18
C SER A 168 -9.88 3.92 -4.86
N GLY A 169 -9.26 2.80 -4.56
CA GLY A 169 -8.10 2.29 -5.28
C GLY A 169 -8.24 0.81 -5.54
N VAL A 170 -7.39 0.28 -6.40
CA VAL A 170 -7.26 -1.16 -6.62
C VAL A 170 -5.81 -1.52 -6.60
N ILE A 171 -5.49 -2.64 -5.98
CA ILE A 171 -4.15 -3.23 -5.98
C ILE A 171 -4.20 -4.62 -6.61
N SER A 172 -3.12 -4.95 -7.29
CA SER A 172 -2.80 -6.31 -7.72
C SER A 172 -1.47 -6.71 -7.08
N PHE A 173 -1.56 -7.68 -6.19
CA PHE A 173 -0.40 -8.36 -5.63
C PHE A 173 -0.10 -9.68 -6.36
N GLY A 174 -0.98 -10.05 -7.30
CA GLY A 174 -0.80 -11.12 -8.26
C GLY A 174 0.39 -10.91 -9.19
N ARG A 175 0.59 -11.86 -10.10
CA ARG A 175 1.85 -12.07 -10.82
C ARG A 175 2.33 -10.82 -11.57
N PHE A 176 3.65 -10.74 -11.65
CA PHE A 176 4.41 -10.24 -12.79
C PHE A 176 5.11 -8.87 -12.73
N GLU A 177 6.42 -8.96 -12.98
CA GLU A 177 7.35 -7.89 -13.29
C GLU A 177 7.80 -8.10 -14.76
N PRO A 178 7.16 -7.44 -15.74
CA PRO A 178 7.32 -7.72 -17.18
C PRO A 178 8.76 -7.78 -17.70
N LYS A 179 9.69 -7.10 -17.02
CA LYS A 179 11.11 -6.98 -17.42
C LYS A 179 11.91 -8.26 -17.21
N THR A 180 11.45 -9.15 -16.32
CA THR A 180 12.13 -10.40 -15.97
C THR A 180 11.41 -11.63 -16.53
N PHE A 181 10.42 -11.45 -17.43
CA PHE A 181 9.75 -12.57 -18.08
C PHE A 181 10.70 -13.30 -19.03
N ASP A 182 11.11 -14.47 -18.59
CA ASP A 182 11.76 -15.48 -19.39
C ASP A 182 10.79 -16.66 -19.45
N PRO A 183 10.17 -16.98 -20.60
CA PRO A 183 9.21 -18.08 -20.71
C PRO A 183 9.74 -19.43 -20.20
N GLU A 184 11.06 -19.63 -20.17
CA GLU A 184 11.69 -20.86 -19.69
C GLU A 184 12.02 -20.84 -18.19
N LYS A 185 12.14 -19.66 -17.56
CA LYS A 185 12.57 -19.52 -16.15
C LYS A 185 11.52 -18.89 -15.24
N SER A 186 10.63 -18.09 -15.79
CA SER A 186 9.55 -17.43 -15.06
C SER A 186 8.48 -18.45 -14.76
N ARG A 187 8.54 -18.99 -13.53
CA ARG A 187 7.45 -19.81 -13.00
C ARG A 187 6.34 -18.92 -12.49
N ASP A 188 5.16 -19.43 -12.71
CA ASP A 188 3.92 -18.90 -12.23
C ASP A 188 3.90 -19.06 -10.68
N ILE A 189 3.56 -18.01 -9.92
CA ILE A 189 3.46 -18.06 -8.44
C ILE A 189 2.48 -19.16 -8.02
N GLU A 190 2.93 -20.10 -7.19
CA GLU A 190 2.16 -21.26 -6.74
C GLU A 190 1.90 -21.28 -5.23
N ASP A 191 2.56 -20.41 -4.47
CA ASP A 191 2.40 -20.29 -3.02
C ASP A 191 2.59 -18.83 -2.57
N ILE A 192 2.12 -18.50 -1.37
CA ILE A 192 2.36 -17.21 -0.72
C ILE A 192 3.66 -17.29 0.08
N ASP A 193 4.72 -16.80 -0.54
CA ASP A 193 6.02 -16.65 0.11
C ASP A 193 6.14 -15.30 0.86
N PRO A 194 7.23 -15.09 1.63
CA PRO A 194 7.46 -13.82 2.33
C PRO A 194 7.58 -12.60 1.40
N ILE A 195 7.98 -12.79 0.14
CA ILE A 195 8.15 -11.70 -0.83
C ILE A 195 6.77 -11.18 -1.28
N ILE A 196 5.83 -12.08 -1.55
CA ILE A 196 4.44 -11.73 -1.89
C ILE A 196 3.75 -11.08 -0.71
N MET A 197 3.94 -11.61 0.50
CA MET A 197 3.44 -10.99 1.73
C MET A 197 3.98 -9.56 1.86
N TRP A 198 5.29 -9.37 1.73
CA TRP A 198 5.92 -8.05 1.79
C TRP A 198 5.37 -7.08 0.74
N LYS A 199 5.27 -7.53 -0.52
CA LYS A 199 4.68 -6.78 -1.63
C LYS A 199 3.25 -6.34 -1.30
N LEU A 200 2.43 -7.26 -0.79
CA LEU A 200 1.04 -6.98 -0.42
C LEU A 200 0.95 -5.90 0.66
N LEU A 201 1.69 -6.03 1.77
CA LEU A 201 1.67 -5.05 2.86
C LEU A 201 2.11 -3.67 2.37
N LYS A 202 3.13 -3.64 1.52
CA LYS A 202 3.72 -2.39 1.02
C LYS A 202 2.84 -1.64 0.04
N VAL A 203 2.34 -2.33 -0.99
CA VAL A 203 1.45 -1.72 -1.97
C VAL A 203 0.14 -1.29 -1.31
N SER A 204 -0.42 -2.13 -0.43
CA SER A 204 -1.67 -1.79 0.28
C SER A 204 -1.52 -0.55 1.16
N SER A 205 -0.41 -0.45 1.90
CA SER A 205 -0.16 0.73 2.74
C SER A 205 0.10 1.97 1.89
N HIS A 206 0.80 1.88 0.77
CA HIS A 206 1.01 3.00 -0.15
C HIS A 206 -0.31 3.53 -0.75
N GLU A 207 -1.08 2.65 -1.39
CA GLU A 207 -2.31 3.03 -2.10
C GLU A 207 -3.40 3.53 -1.14
N LEU A 208 -3.48 2.93 0.05
CA LEU A 208 -4.36 3.45 1.08
C LEU A 208 -3.91 4.86 1.51
N GLY A 209 -2.61 5.14 1.54
CA GLY A 209 -2.05 6.45 1.87
C GLY A 209 -2.53 7.54 0.90
N HIS A 210 -2.63 7.20 -0.38
CA HIS A 210 -3.25 8.08 -1.37
C HIS A 210 -4.72 8.37 -1.07
N LEU A 211 -5.51 7.39 -0.60
CA LEU A 211 -6.89 7.65 -0.16
C LEU A 211 -6.94 8.63 1.01
N PHE A 212 -5.91 8.65 1.86
CA PHE A 212 -5.72 9.63 2.94
C PHE A 212 -5.22 11.00 2.48
N GLY A 213 -5.16 11.23 1.17
CA GLY A 213 -4.74 12.50 0.58
C GLY A 213 -3.22 12.65 0.46
N LEU A 214 -2.42 11.66 0.87
CA LEU A 214 -0.98 11.74 0.69
C LEU A 214 -0.64 11.68 -0.79
N SER A 215 0.17 12.64 -1.27
CA SER A 215 0.83 12.53 -2.58
C SER A 215 2.16 11.80 -2.42
N HIS A 216 2.83 11.49 -3.55
CA HIS A 216 4.20 11.00 -3.49
C HIS A 216 5.09 11.94 -2.68
N CYS A 217 6.00 11.35 -1.92
CA CYS A 217 6.94 12.06 -1.07
C CYS A 217 8.31 12.11 -1.75
N ASP A 218 8.90 13.30 -1.86
CA ASP A 218 10.26 13.49 -2.39
C ASP A 218 11.25 14.01 -1.32
N PHE A 219 10.78 14.17 -0.08
CA PHE A 219 11.55 14.78 1.01
C PHE A 219 12.55 13.79 1.65
N PHE A 220 12.13 12.54 1.83
CA PHE A 220 12.86 11.51 2.56
C PHE A 220 12.61 10.14 1.94
N LEU A 221 13.40 9.13 2.33
CA LEU A 221 13.01 7.73 2.16
C LEU A 221 11.68 7.49 2.88
N CYS A 222 10.65 7.09 2.14
CA CYS A 222 9.28 7.05 2.60
C CYS A 222 8.50 5.96 1.86
N GLY A 223 7.60 5.25 2.56
CA GLY A 223 6.65 4.34 1.91
C GLY A 223 5.71 5.01 0.91
N MET A 224 5.68 6.35 0.85
CA MET A 224 4.98 7.13 -0.18
C MET A 224 5.91 7.65 -1.28
N ASN A 225 7.16 7.19 -1.42
CA ASN A 225 7.99 7.60 -2.56
C ASN A 225 7.35 7.10 -3.86
N GLY A 226 7.37 7.92 -4.92
CA GLY A 226 6.96 7.45 -6.25
C GLY A 226 7.97 6.44 -6.79
N SER A 227 7.53 5.51 -7.63
CA SER A 227 8.41 4.56 -8.29
C SER A 227 8.10 4.45 -9.77
N SER A 228 9.14 4.27 -10.57
CA SER A 228 9.06 4.03 -12.00
C SER A 228 9.06 2.54 -12.36
N SER A 229 9.37 1.68 -11.39
CA SER A 229 9.38 0.22 -11.55
C SER A 229 9.00 -0.52 -10.27
N VAL A 230 8.67 -1.81 -10.41
CA VAL A 230 8.32 -2.68 -9.28
C VAL A 230 9.55 -2.94 -8.41
N GLU A 231 10.70 -3.17 -9.03
CA GLU A 231 11.99 -3.35 -8.34
C GLU A 231 12.29 -2.14 -7.45
N GLU A 232 12.15 -0.93 -8.00
CA GLU A 232 12.34 0.32 -7.26
C GLU A 232 11.33 0.42 -6.10
N ALA A 233 10.05 0.16 -6.37
CA ALA A 233 9.01 0.17 -5.35
C ALA A 233 9.33 -0.79 -4.22
N MET A 234 9.87 -1.98 -4.51
CA MET A 234 10.20 -2.99 -3.50
C MET A 234 11.42 -2.63 -2.64
N LEU A 235 12.37 -1.82 -3.15
CA LEU A 235 13.55 -1.35 -2.42
C LEU A 235 13.29 -0.20 -1.45
N GLN A 236 12.22 0.58 -1.66
CA GLN A 236 11.84 1.70 -0.78
C GLN A 236 11.51 1.23 0.66
N PRO A 237 11.43 2.10 1.68
CA PRO A 237 10.98 1.66 3.00
C PRO A 237 9.47 1.37 3.01
N LEU A 238 9.01 0.57 3.96
CA LEU A 238 7.57 0.37 4.21
C LEU A 238 6.94 1.57 4.96
N PHE A 239 7.68 2.13 5.91
CA PHE A 239 7.15 3.16 6.80
C PHE A 239 7.17 4.56 6.21
N PHE A 240 6.23 5.38 6.67
CA PHE A 240 6.12 6.77 6.27
C PHE A 240 7.16 7.62 7.00
N CYS A 241 7.79 8.54 6.27
CA CYS A 241 8.71 9.51 6.86
C CYS A 241 7.99 10.43 7.87
N PRO A 242 8.73 11.17 8.72
CA PRO A 242 8.17 12.06 9.74
C PRO A 242 7.12 13.07 9.21
N VAL A 243 7.29 13.56 7.97
CA VAL A 243 6.34 14.48 7.34
C VAL A 243 5.02 13.77 7.00
N CYS A 244 5.10 12.61 6.34
CA CYS A 244 3.91 11.85 5.93
C CYS A 244 3.18 11.24 7.13
N ILE A 245 3.91 10.73 8.13
CA ILE A 245 3.28 10.21 9.35
C ILE A 245 2.58 11.33 10.13
N ARG A 246 3.13 12.56 10.17
CA ARG A 246 2.47 13.68 10.83
C ARG A 246 1.19 14.13 10.11
N LYS A 247 1.19 14.11 8.78
CA LYS A 247 -0.03 14.33 7.96
C LYS A 247 -1.09 13.26 8.27
N LEU A 248 -0.68 12.00 8.32
CA LEU A 248 -1.58 10.89 8.65
C LEU A 248 -2.10 10.97 10.09
N GLN A 249 -1.25 11.30 11.05
CA GLN A 249 -1.66 11.50 12.44
C GLN A 249 -2.64 12.67 12.58
N TYR A 250 -2.46 13.73 11.79
CA TYR A 250 -3.44 14.81 11.75
C TYR A 250 -4.81 14.35 11.22
N ALA A 251 -4.81 13.40 10.27
CA ALA A 251 -6.00 12.77 9.70
C ALA A 251 -6.74 11.88 10.70
N CYS A 252 -6.04 10.86 11.21
CA CYS A 252 -6.61 9.75 11.97
C CYS A 252 -6.64 10.00 13.48
N LYS A 253 -5.87 10.98 13.98
CA LYS A 253 -5.76 11.30 15.42
C LYS A 253 -5.23 10.16 16.29
N PHE A 254 -4.44 9.26 15.72
CA PHE A 254 -3.86 8.14 16.46
C PHE A 254 -2.73 8.56 17.42
N ASP A 255 -2.49 7.71 18.42
CA ASP A 255 -1.34 7.78 19.32
C ASP A 255 -0.12 7.12 18.66
N ILE A 256 0.98 7.87 18.51
CA ILE A 256 2.16 7.40 17.78
C ILE A 256 2.88 6.26 18.51
N VAL A 257 2.90 6.28 19.84
CA VAL A 257 3.57 5.26 20.66
C VAL A 257 2.80 3.96 20.56
N LYS A 258 1.48 4.01 20.80
CA LYS A 258 0.59 2.86 20.65
C LYS A 258 0.71 2.24 19.25
N ARG A 259 0.67 3.07 18.20
CA ARG A 259 0.83 2.61 16.80
C ARG A 259 2.13 1.83 16.61
N TYR A 260 3.25 2.38 17.04
CA TYR A 260 4.55 1.73 16.87
C TYR A 260 4.68 0.47 17.71
N THR A 261 4.17 0.44 18.94
CA THR A 261 4.13 -0.76 19.78
C THR A 261 3.33 -1.89 19.13
N GLU A 262 2.12 -1.59 18.63
CA GLU A 262 1.26 -2.59 17.96
C GLU A 262 1.87 -3.07 16.64
N LEU A 263 2.46 -2.18 15.83
CA LEU A 263 3.17 -2.59 14.61
C LEU A 263 4.37 -3.47 14.92
N ARG A 264 5.11 -3.14 15.98
CA ARG A 264 6.30 -3.89 16.37
C ARG A 264 5.91 -5.31 16.75
N GLN A 265 4.86 -5.46 17.56
CA GLN A 265 4.30 -6.76 17.89
C GLN A 265 3.88 -7.51 16.62
N PHE A 266 3.10 -6.88 15.74
CA PHE A 266 2.65 -7.50 14.49
C PHE A 266 3.82 -8.03 13.65
N PHE A 267 4.88 -7.23 13.45
CA PHE A 267 6.03 -7.64 12.65
C PHE A 267 6.87 -8.71 13.33
N THR A 268 7.00 -8.70 14.66
CA THR A 268 7.67 -9.78 15.40
C THR A 268 6.94 -11.11 15.22
N GLU A 269 5.61 -11.11 15.32
CA GLU A 269 4.80 -12.31 15.15
C GLU A 269 4.84 -12.81 13.70
N LEU A 270 4.75 -11.90 12.73
CA LEU A 270 4.80 -12.23 11.30
C LEU A 270 6.16 -12.79 10.91
N ASN A 271 7.26 -12.17 11.37
CA ASN A 271 8.61 -12.64 11.10
C ASN A 271 8.91 -13.99 11.78
N GLY A 272 8.36 -14.24 12.98
CA GLY A 272 8.47 -15.53 13.64
C GLY A 272 7.77 -16.67 12.89
N ALA A 273 6.62 -16.38 12.27
CA ALA A 273 5.86 -17.35 11.49
C ALA A 273 6.37 -17.50 10.04
N MET A 274 6.90 -16.43 9.47
CA MET A 274 7.36 -16.31 8.09
C MET A 274 8.65 -15.46 8.03
N PRO A 275 9.82 -16.06 8.31
CA PRO A 275 11.07 -15.32 8.42
C PRO A 275 11.45 -14.59 7.12
N PHE A 276 11.76 -13.30 7.24
CA PHE A 276 12.22 -12.49 6.12
C PHE A 276 13.00 -11.26 6.62
N ASP A 277 14.18 -11.01 6.05
CA ASP A 277 15.08 -9.94 6.49
C ASP A 277 14.42 -8.55 6.51
N ARG A 278 13.51 -8.27 5.58
CA ARG A 278 12.78 -6.98 5.55
C ARG A 278 11.79 -6.84 6.71
N LEU A 279 11.20 -7.94 7.18
CA LEU A 279 10.32 -7.91 8.36
C LEU A 279 11.16 -7.70 9.62
N GLN A 280 12.32 -8.35 9.72
CA GLN A 280 13.27 -8.11 10.80
C GLN A 280 13.73 -6.64 10.85
N GLN A 281 14.08 -6.06 9.70
CA GLN A 281 14.40 -4.62 9.58
C GLN A 281 13.24 -3.72 10.04
N CYS A 282 11.98 -4.14 9.86
CA CYS A 282 10.85 -3.38 10.37
C CYS A 282 10.77 -3.39 11.89
N VAL A 283 11.05 -4.53 12.53
CA VAL A 283 11.11 -4.64 14.00
C VAL A 283 12.20 -3.73 14.56
N GLU A 284 13.42 -3.83 14.02
CA GLU A 284 14.57 -3.00 14.43
C GLU A 284 14.30 -1.51 14.23
N TRP A 285 13.67 -1.13 13.12
CA TRP A 285 13.29 0.26 12.89
C TRP A 285 12.28 0.77 13.93
N LEU A 286 11.30 -0.04 14.30
CA LEU A 286 10.30 0.31 15.31
C LEU A 286 10.88 0.38 16.72
N ASP A 287 11.81 -0.51 17.07
CA ASP A 287 12.57 -0.45 18.32
C ASP A 287 13.27 0.90 18.46
N ASN A 288 14.05 1.30 17.45
CA ASN A 288 14.75 2.58 17.43
C ASN A 288 13.78 3.78 17.57
N CYS A 289 12.61 3.71 16.93
CA CYS A 289 11.61 4.78 17.03
C CYS A 289 10.99 4.86 18.43
N LEU A 290 10.70 3.73 19.06
CA LEU A 290 10.15 3.68 20.42
C LEU A 290 11.19 4.16 21.44
N ASP A 291 12.44 3.72 21.32
CA ASP A 291 13.53 4.16 22.18
C ASP A 291 13.73 5.68 22.10
N PHE A 292 13.69 6.26 20.90
CA PHE A 292 13.73 7.71 20.71
C PHE A 292 12.58 8.42 21.43
N LEU A 293 11.34 7.91 21.32
CA LEU A 293 10.17 8.52 21.93
C LEU A 293 10.14 8.41 23.46
N PHE A 294 10.79 7.40 24.03
CA PHE A 294 10.83 7.18 25.48
C PHE A 294 12.05 7.81 26.17
N ASN A 295 13.21 7.83 25.51
CA ASN A 295 14.49 8.18 26.14
C ASN A 295 14.98 9.61 25.84
N ASP A 296 14.54 10.27 24.76
CA ASP A 296 14.96 11.65 24.43
C ASP A 296 14.01 12.72 25.04
N LYS A 297 13.61 12.54 26.30
CA LYS A 297 12.82 13.53 27.07
C LYS A 297 13.68 14.45 27.93
#